data_AF-A0A2A2SR85-F1
#
_entry.id   AF-A0A2A2SR85-F1
#
_cell.length_a   1.000
_cell.length_b   1.000
_cell.length_c   1.000
_cell.angle_alpha   90.00
_cell.angle_beta   90.00
_cell.angle_gamma   90.00
#
_symmetry.space_group_name_H-M   'P 1'
#
loop_
_entity.id
_entity.type
_entity.pdbx_description
1 polymer ?
#
loop_
_entity_poly.entity_id
_entity_poly.type
_entity_poly.pdbx_seq_one_letter_code
_entity_poly.pdbx_strand_id
1 'polypeptide(L)' 'MSVNKIELENLKRDLKAIIDAGISPSHALEALRLIEQRRITSSLEYLGSIMEHAPWNIKS' A
#
# COMPACT_ATOMS: atom_id res chain seq x y z
N MET A 1 19.88 4.28 1.35
CA MET A 1 19.01 3.12 1.69
C MET A 1 18.80 2.32 0.42
N SER A 2 19.15 1.03 0.42
CA SER A 2 18.98 0.14 -0.74
C SER A 2 17.56 -0.39 -0.79
N VAL A 3 16.94 -0.35 -1.97
CA VAL A 3 15.63 -0.98 -2.23
C VAL A 3 15.77 -2.49 -2.02
N ASN A 4 14.95 -3.05 -1.14
CA ASN A 4 14.95 -4.48 -0.89
C ASN A 4 14.18 -5.24 -1.98
N LYS A 5 14.37 -6.57 -2.04
CA LYS A 5 13.76 -7.42 -3.09
C LYS A 5 12.23 -7.30 -3.13
N ILE A 6 11.57 -7.17 -1.98
CA ILE A 6 10.11 -7.10 -1.90
C ILE A 6 9.61 -5.76 -2.44
N GLU A 7 10.27 -4.67 -2.07
CA GLU A 7 9.99 -3.31 -2.58
C GLU A 7 10.13 -3.25 -4.10
N LEU A 8 11.17 -3.90 -4.65
CA LEU A 8 11.39 -3.95 -6.09
C LEU A 8 10.27 -4.73 -6.83
N GLU A 9 9.87 -5.88 -6.30
CA GLU A 9 8.80 -6.68 -6.91
C GLU A 9 7.43 -6.00 -6.79
N ASN A 10 7.15 -5.32 -5.68
CA ASN A 10 5.95 -4.48 -5.54
C ASN A 10 5.94 -3.37 -6.60
N LEU A 11 7.04 -2.63 -6.74
CA LEU A 11 7.14 -1.56 -7.73
C LEU A 11 6.93 -2.06 -9.16
N LYS A 12 7.51 -3.21 -9.53
CA LYS A 12 7.28 -3.83 -10.85
C LYS A 12 5.81 -4.13 -11.09
N ARG A 13 5.13 -4.73 -10.10
CA ARG A 13 3.69 -5.05 -10.21
C ARG A 13 2.86 -3.78 -10.38
N ASP A 14 3.16 -2.73 -9.64
CA ASP A 14 2.38 -1.49 -9.68
C ASP A 14 2.59 -0.75 -11.00
N LEU A 15 3.83 -0.70 -11.49
CA LEU A 15 4.13 -0.15 -12.82
C LEU A 15 3.39 -0.89 -13.92
N LYS A 16 3.31 -2.23 -13.84
CA LYS A 16 2.52 -3.02 -14.77
C LYS A 16 1.03 -2.66 -14.71
N ALA A 17 0.46 -2.54 -13.51
CA ALA A 17 -0.93 -2.15 -13.34
C ALA A 17 -1.24 -0.75 -13.91
N ILE A 18 -0.31 0.20 -13.78
CA ILE A 18 -0.43 1.56 -14.35
C ILE A 18 -0.43 1.51 -15.88
N ILE A 19 0.47 0.72 -16.48
CA ILE A 19 0.53 0.53 -17.94
C ILE A 19 -0.75 -0.14 -18.45
N ASP A 20 -1.19 -1.22 -17.79
CA ASP A 20 -2.39 -1.96 -18.16
C ASP A 20 -3.67 -1.10 -18.02
N ALA A 21 -3.68 -0.14 -17.09
CA ALA A 21 -4.75 0.84 -16.93
C ALA A 21 -4.72 1.99 -17.95
N GLY A 22 -3.71 2.06 -18.82
CA GLY A 22 -3.57 3.12 -19.83
C GLY A 22 -3.25 4.50 -19.24
N ILE A 23 -2.69 4.55 -18.02
CA ILE A 23 -2.32 5.82 -17.39
C ILE A 23 -1.14 6.43 -18.14
N SER A 24 -1.26 7.70 -18.51
CA SER A 24 -0.17 8.38 -19.22
C SER A 24 1.08 8.49 -18.33
N PRO A 25 2.29 8.45 -18.90
CA PRO A 25 3.53 8.57 -18.12
C PRO A 25 3.60 9.82 -17.24
N SER A 26 2.98 10.92 -17.67
CA SER A 26 2.89 12.16 -16.88
C SER A 26 2.12 12.02 -15.57
N HIS A 27 1.20 11.07 -15.47
CA HIS A 27 0.40 10.79 -14.27
C HIS A 27 0.88 9.54 -13.52
N ALA A 28 1.87 8.82 -14.04
CA ALA A 28 2.34 7.56 -13.44
C ALA A 28 2.87 7.75 -12.01
N LEU A 29 3.57 8.86 -11.73
CA LEU A 29 4.06 9.16 -10.37
C LEU A 29 2.91 9.38 -9.38
N GLU A 30 1.86 10.08 -9.80
CA GLU A 30 0.68 10.30 -8.96
C GLU A 30 -0.09 9.00 -8.72
N ALA A 31 -0.24 8.18 -9.76
CA ALA A 31 -0.83 6.85 -9.65
C ALA A 31 -0.06 5.94 -8.67
N LEU A 32 1.28 5.92 -8.75
CA LEU A 32 2.12 5.18 -7.80
C LEU A 32 1.94 5.68 -6.36
N ARG A 33 1.89 7.01 -6.17
CA ARG A 33 1.63 7.61 -4.84
C ARG A 33 0.29 7.16 -4.27
N LEU A 34 -0.77 7.15 -5.09
CA LEU A 34 -2.10 6.70 -4.67
C LEU A 34 -2.11 5.20 -4.32
N ILE A 35 -1.41 4.37 -5.09
CA ILE A 35 -1.29 2.92 -4.80
C ILE A 35 -0.59 2.72 -3.44
N GLU A 36 0.51 3.44 -3.20
CA GLU A 36 1.25 3.32 -1.95
C GLU A 36 0.43 3.84 -0.76
N GLN A 37 -0.26 4.97 -0.93
CA GLN A 37 -1.15 5.51 0.10
C GLN A 37 -2.25 4.50 0.47
N ARG A 38 -2.87 3.83 -0.52
CA ARG A 38 -3.87 2.78 -0.27
C ARG A 38 -3.29 1.60 0.51
N ARG A 39 -2.06 1.17 0.19
CA ARG A 39 -1.39 0.09 0.95
C ARG A 39 -1.12 0.47 2.40
N ILE A 40 -0.67 1.69 2.64
CA ILE A 40 -0.45 2.21 4.00
C ILE A 40 -1.78 2.27 4.75
N THR A 41 -2.83 2.85 4.16
CA THR A 41 -4.15 2.93 4.77
C THR A 41 -4.68 1.55 5.15
N SER A 42 -4.66 0.59 4.24
CA SER A 42 -5.11 -0.79 4.52
C SER A 42 -4.30 -1.45 5.64
N SER A 43 -2.99 -1.21 5.69
CA SER A 43 -2.14 -1.72 6.77
C SER A 43 -2.50 -1.12 8.13
N LEU A 44 -2.80 0.19 8.16
CA LEU A 44 -3.24 0.89 9.36
C LEU A 44 -4.62 0.44 9.83
N GLU A 45 -5.57 0.22 8.91
CA GLU A 45 -6.89 -0.32 9.22
C GLU A 45 -6.80 -1.72 9.82
N TYR A 46 -5.93 -2.58 9.25
CA TYR A 46 -5.67 -3.91 9.79
C TYR A 46 -5.09 -3.86 11.20
N LEU A 47 -4.10 -2.99 11.45
CA LEU A 47 -3.54 -2.79 12.79
C LEU A 47 -4.59 -2.25 13.77
N GLY A 48 -5.41 -1.29 13.34
CA GLY A 48 -6.53 -0.77 14.11
C GLY A 48 -7.52 -1.87 14.50
N SER A 49 -7.87 -2.75 13.55
CA SER A 49 -8.74 -3.89 13.79
C SER A 49 -8.16 -4.87 14.82
N ILE A 50 -6.86 -5.18 14.74
CA ILE A 50 -6.17 -6.00 15.75
C ILE A 50 -6.24 -5.34 17.13
N MET A 51 -5.97 -4.03 17.20
CA MET A 51 -5.99 -3.30 18.47
C MET A 51 -7.39 -3.24 19.09
N GLU A 52 -8.42 -3.09 18.27
CA GLU A 52 -9.82 -3.10 18.71
C GLU A 52 -10.22 -4.44 19.32
N HIS A 53 -9.78 -5.55 18.72
CA HIS A 53 -10.10 -6.91 19.17
C HIS A 53 -9.07 -7.49 20.15
N ALA A 54 -8.13 -6.67 20.64
CA ALA A 54 -7.08 -7.14 21.52
C ALA A 54 -7.64 -7.55 22.90
N PRO A 55 -7.13 -8.63 23.53
CA PRO A 55 -7.66 -9.14 24.81
C PRO A 55 -7.64 -8.12 25.95
N TRP A 56 -6.71 -7.17 25.92
CA TRP A 56 -6.59 -6.09 26.92
C TRP A 56 -7.50 -4.88 26.65
N ASN A 57 -8.20 -4.86 25.50
CA ASN A 57 -9.11 -3.79 25.10
C ASN A 57 -10.59 -4.15 25.37
N ILE A 58 -10.83 -5.20 26.16
CA ILE A 58 -12.16 -5.52 26.68
C ILE A 58 -12.53 -4.43 27.69
N LYS A 59 -13.51 -3.58 27.33
CA LYS A 59 -14.09 -2.62 28.28
C LYS A 59 -14.67 -3.38 29.46
N SER A 60 -14.14 -3.15 30.65
CA SER A 60 -14.69 -3.62 31.93
C SER A 60 -16.10 -3.08 32.17
#